data_AF-A0A7G5M019-F1
#
_entry.id   AF-A0A7G5M019-F1
#
_cell.length_a   1.000
_cell.length_b   1.000
_cell.length_c   1.000
_cell.angle_alpha   90.00
_cell.angle_beta   90.00
_cell.angle_gamma   90.00
#
_symmetry.space_group_name_H-M   'P 1'
#
loop_
_entity.id
_entity.type
_entity.pdbx_description
1 polymer ?
#
loop_
_entity_poly.entity_id
_entity_poly.type
_entity_poly.pdbx_seq_one_letter_code
_entity_poly.pdbx_strand_id
1 'polypeptide(L)'
;MDLSSDSADGARNRLVLKIVLGLVGAGIAMGLIFGFAGASAIRALGFKAEPTPSAPAASEETDEPEEPTETTPAPTTPPPTTSSPKPKDPRFEASSDAVGPGERIEFTGRAPELGAGSTLQVQRREGQDGEWGDFPVTATTRKGGTFSTWIVTSRTGSWEFRVVGDGFTSPSARVEIG
;
A
#
# COMPACT_ATOMS: atom_id res chain seq x y z
N MET A 1 -33.87 35.33 -19.96
CA MET A 1 -32.97 34.60 -19.05
C MET A 1 -32.00 35.62 -18.48
N ASP A 2 -32.25 36.08 -17.26
CA ASP A 2 -31.41 37.05 -16.57
C ASP A 2 -30.18 36.33 -15.98
N LEU A 3 -28.98 36.82 -16.30
CA LEU A 3 -27.69 36.25 -15.89
C LEU A 3 -27.01 37.13 -14.82
N SER A 4 -27.78 37.91 -14.07
CA SER A 4 -27.28 38.71 -12.96
C SER A 4 -27.46 37.97 -11.63
N SER A 5 -26.57 37.03 -11.34
CA SER A 5 -26.34 36.57 -9.97
C SER A 5 -24.85 36.56 -9.67
N ASP A 6 -24.43 37.66 -9.04
CA ASP A 6 -23.19 37.79 -8.29
C ASP A 6 -23.30 36.91 -7.03
N SER A 7 -23.16 35.59 -7.22
CA SER A 7 -23.06 34.61 -6.13
C SER A 7 -21.69 33.96 -6.19
N ALA A 8 -21.11 33.67 -5.03
CA ALA A 8 -19.81 33.02 -4.84
C ALA A 8 -19.66 31.70 -5.63
N ASP A 9 -20.77 31.12 -6.08
CA ASP A 9 -20.82 29.91 -6.91
C ASP A 9 -20.42 30.16 -8.38
N GLY A 10 -20.64 31.37 -8.92
CA GLY A 10 -20.23 31.72 -10.27
C GLY A 10 -18.70 31.78 -10.44
N ALA A 11 -18.00 32.26 -9.41
CA ALA A 11 -16.53 32.30 -9.39
C ALA A 11 -15.91 30.90 -9.25
N ARG A 12 -16.50 30.05 -8.39
CA ARG A 12 -16.10 28.65 -8.23
C ARG A 12 -16.30 27.86 -9.52
N ASN A 13 -17.42 28.04 -10.20
CA ASN A 13 -17.69 27.30 -11.44
C ASN A 13 -16.78 27.72 -12.60
N ARG A 14 -16.38 29.00 -12.68
CA ARG A 14 -15.37 29.47 -13.65
C ARG A 14 -13.96 28.94 -13.34
N LEU A 15 -13.61 28.79 -12.06
CA LEU A 15 -12.35 28.21 -11.63
C LEU A 15 -12.30 26.71 -11.95
N VAL A 16 -13.36 25.97 -11.59
CA VAL A 16 -13.49 24.54 -11.87
C VAL A 16 -13.47 24.28 -13.37
N LEU A 17 -14.16 25.09 -14.18
CA LEU A 17 -14.15 24.95 -15.64
C LEU A 17 -12.76 25.18 -16.24
N LYS A 18 -11.99 26.16 -15.72
CA LYS A 18 -10.60 26.41 -16.16
C LYS A 18 -9.65 25.27 -15.78
N ILE A 19 -9.83 24.68 -14.59
CA ILE A 19 -9.02 23.55 -14.12
C ILE A 19 -9.31 22.30 -14.94
N VAL A 20 -10.58 22.00 -15.20
CA VAL A 20 -10.99 20.85 -16.04
C VAL A 20 -10.44 21.00 -17.45
N LEU A 21 -10.54 22.20 -18.05
CA LEU A 21 -10.02 22.43 -19.41
C LEU A 21 -8.50 22.28 -19.49
N GLY A 22 -7.77 22.69 -18.44
CA GLY A 22 -6.32 22.47 -18.34
C GLY A 22 -5.91 20.99 -18.23
N LEU A 23 -6.63 20.20 -17.43
CA LEU A 23 -6.36 18.76 -17.27
C LEU A 23 -6.60 17.96 -18.54
N VAL A 24 -7.64 18.29 -19.32
CA VAL A 24 -7.91 17.63 -20.61
C VAL A 24 -6.79 17.90 -21.62
N GLY A 25 -6.24 19.12 -21.66
CA GLY A 25 -5.10 19.45 -22.51
C GLY A 25 -3.82 18.68 -22.15
N ALA A 26 -3.53 18.54 -20.85
CA ALA A 26 -2.36 17.79 -20.38
C ALA A 26 -2.48 16.27 -20.62
N GLY A 27 -3.67 15.69 -20.47
CA GLY A 27 -3.92 14.26 -20.69
C GLY A 27 -3.69 13.82 -22.14
N ILE A 28 -4.03 14.67 -23.12
CA ILE A 28 -3.84 14.38 -24.55
C ILE A 28 -2.35 14.35 -24.92
N ALA A 29 -1.52 15.22 -24.34
CA ALA A 29 -0.07 15.23 -24.59
C ALA A 29 0.63 13.99 -24.03
N MET A 30 0.20 13.51 -22.86
CA MET A 30 0.79 12.33 -22.23
C MET A 30 0.32 11.00 -22.86
N GLY A 31 -0.94 10.93 -23.30
CA GLY A 31 -1.49 9.74 -23.95
C GLY A 31 -0.82 9.39 -25.29
N LEU A 32 -0.28 10.39 -26.00
CA LEU A 32 0.44 10.17 -27.26
C LEU A 32 1.86 9.62 -27.08
N ILE A 33 2.45 9.69 -25.87
CA ILE A 33 3.81 9.19 -25.58
C ILE A 33 3.79 7.70 -25.21
N PHE A 34 2.76 7.22 -24.51
CA PHE A 34 2.68 5.84 -24.02
C PHE A 34 1.88 4.89 -24.93
N GLY A 35 1.26 5.37 -25.99
CA GLY A 35 0.37 4.60 -26.87
C GLY A 35 1.05 3.70 -27.92
N PHE A 36 2.32 3.31 -27.76
CA PHE A 36 3.01 2.49 -28.77
C PHE A 36 4.09 1.55 -28.20
N ALA A 37 3.69 0.43 -27.58
CA ALA A 37 4.53 -0.77 -27.46
C ALA A 37 3.71 -2.00 -27.04
N GLY A 38 3.23 -2.76 -28.03
CA GLY A 38 2.63 -4.08 -27.84
C GLY A 38 3.65 -5.21 -28.03
N ALA A 39 3.55 -6.21 -27.14
CA ALA A 39 3.78 -7.65 -27.34
C ALA A 39 5.10 -8.16 -27.99
N SER A 40 5.98 -8.73 -27.15
CA SER A 40 6.88 -9.90 -27.41
C SER A 40 7.84 -10.04 -26.21
N ALA A 41 8.14 -11.16 -25.54
CA ALA A 41 7.96 -12.58 -25.81
C ALA A 41 8.04 -13.37 -24.49
N ILE A 42 7.07 -14.24 -24.22
CA ILE A 42 7.18 -15.29 -23.21
C ILE A 42 7.87 -16.48 -23.90
N ARG A 43 9.18 -16.64 -23.74
CA ARG A 43 9.93 -17.88 -24.09
C ARG A 43 11.37 -17.82 -23.61
N ALA A 44 11.61 -18.06 -22.32
CA ALA A 44 12.96 -18.36 -21.81
C ALA A 44 12.99 -19.18 -20.51
N LEU A 45 11.87 -19.78 -20.07
CA LEU A 45 11.84 -20.69 -18.93
C LEU A 45 11.13 -21.96 -19.39
N GLY A 46 11.93 -22.93 -19.84
CA GLY A 46 11.50 -24.15 -20.50
C GLY A 46 10.63 -25.07 -19.64
N PHE A 47 9.34 -24.75 -19.53
CA PHE A 47 8.33 -25.70 -19.11
C PHE A 47 8.01 -26.64 -20.27
N LYS A 48 8.74 -27.76 -20.29
CA LYS A 48 8.37 -28.94 -21.06
C LYS A 48 7.21 -29.61 -20.32
N ALA A 49 5.98 -29.31 -20.74
CA ALA A 49 4.81 -30.05 -20.35
C ALA A 49 4.73 -31.31 -21.20
N GLU A 50 4.82 -32.49 -20.56
CA GLU A 50 4.29 -33.77 -21.05
C GLU A 50 4.48 -34.86 -19.97
N PRO A 51 3.71 -35.96 -20.00
CA PRO A 51 2.36 -36.11 -19.48
C PRO A 51 2.33 -36.98 -18.19
N THR A 52 1.24 -36.90 -17.43
CA THR A 52 0.98 -37.80 -16.30
C THR A 52 0.81 -39.24 -16.77
N PRO A 53 1.38 -40.23 -16.04
CA PRO A 53 0.60 -41.42 -15.76
C PRO A 53 0.64 -41.87 -14.29
N SER A 54 -0.53 -42.36 -13.88
CA SER A 54 -0.94 -43.18 -12.73
C SER A 54 0.11 -43.77 -11.77
N ALA A 55 -0.20 -43.64 -10.46
CA ALA A 55 0.29 -44.54 -9.39
C ALA A 55 -0.22 -45.99 -9.60
N PRO A 56 0.45 -47.05 -9.07
CA PRO A 56 0.29 -47.42 -7.64
C PRO A 56 1.48 -48.15 -6.92
N ALA A 57 1.47 -48.03 -5.58
CA ALA A 57 1.77 -48.98 -4.48
C ALA A 57 3.15 -49.68 -4.24
N ALA A 58 3.48 -49.73 -2.93
CA ALA A 58 4.34 -50.65 -2.14
C ALA A 58 5.88 -50.52 -2.27
N SER A 59 6.75 -50.66 -1.26
CA SER A 59 6.71 -50.76 0.22
C SER A 59 8.18 -50.73 0.70
N GLU A 60 8.43 -50.22 1.92
CA GLU A 60 9.53 -50.57 2.87
C GLU A 60 10.99 -50.25 2.44
N GLU A 61 11.92 -49.74 3.26
CA GLU A 61 12.22 -49.92 4.68
C GLU A 61 13.12 -48.75 5.17
N THR A 62 12.91 -48.35 6.43
CA THR A 62 13.92 -48.02 7.46
C THR A 62 15.16 -47.16 7.13
N ASP A 63 15.16 -45.93 7.65
CA ASP A 63 16.17 -45.45 8.62
C ASP A 63 15.69 -44.13 9.26
N GLU A 64 15.27 -44.23 10.53
CA GLU A 64 15.26 -43.16 11.55
C GLU A 64 16.21 -43.70 12.65
N PRO A 65 16.89 -42.91 13.51
CA PRO A 65 16.73 -41.47 13.79
C PRO A 65 18.05 -40.68 14.03
N GLU A 66 18.07 -39.36 13.78
CA GLU A 66 18.73 -38.37 14.65
C GLU A 66 18.07 -36.99 14.46
N GLU A 67 17.19 -36.59 15.41
CA GLU A 67 16.96 -35.17 15.70
C GLU A 67 18.21 -34.62 16.39
N PRO A 68 18.62 -33.38 16.05
CA PRO A 68 18.57 -32.37 17.09
C PRO A 68 18.08 -31.00 16.61
N THR A 69 17.04 -30.55 17.30
CA THR A 69 16.84 -29.20 17.83
C THR A 69 16.59 -28.08 16.83
N GLU A 70 15.30 -27.80 16.60
CA GLU A 70 14.80 -26.45 16.34
C GLU A 70 15.43 -25.45 17.32
N THR A 71 16.38 -24.64 16.85
CA THR A 71 16.68 -23.37 17.51
C THR A 71 16.02 -22.28 16.69
N THR A 72 14.73 -22.11 16.93
CA THR A 72 14.00 -20.87 16.66
C THR A 72 14.63 -19.78 17.52
N PRO A 73 15.35 -18.77 16.99
CA PRO A 73 15.50 -17.55 17.75
C PRO A 73 14.13 -16.89 17.81
N ALA A 74 13.48 -17.00 18.97
CA ALA A 74 12.33 -16.17 19.28
C ALA A 74 12.73 -14.70 19.10
N PRO A 75 12.09 -13.91 18.22
CA PRO A 75 12.23 -12.47 18.31
C PRO A 75 11.56 -12.05 19.62
N THR A 76 12.37 -11.87 20.67
CA THR A 76 11.94 -11.09 21.84
C THR A 76 12.05 -9.63 21.44
N THR A 77 11.11 -9.18 20.61
CA THR A 77 10.91 -7.75 20.39
C THR A 77 10.21 -7.21 21.64
N PRO A 78 10.81 -6.28 22.41
CA PRO A 78 10.09 -5.61 23.48
C PRO A 78 8.85 -4.94 22.86
N PRO A 79 7.66 -5.02 23.49
CA PRO A 79 6.49 -4.33 22.98
C PRO A 79 6.83 -2.83 22.88
N PRO A 80 6.60 -2.18 21.71
CA PRO A 80 6.82 -0.74 21.62
C PRO A 80 5.94 -0.09 22.69
N THR A 81 6.56 0.66 23.61
CA THR A 81 5.86 1.50 24.58
C THR A 81 5.17 2.61 23.82
N THR A 82 4.04 2.28 23.23
CA THR A 82 3.20 3.21 22.49
C THR A 82 2.24 3.79 23.52
N SER A 83 2.49 5.03 23.92
CA SER A 83 1.50 5.83 24.63
C SER A 83 0.20 5.72 23.84
N SER A 84 -0.87 5.17 24.45
CA SER A 84 -2.18 5.10 23.77
C SER A 84 -2.61 6.52 23.43
N PRO A 85 -2.64 6.92 22.15
CA PRO A 85 -3.17 8.21 21.76
C PRO A 85 -4.66 8.22 22.07
N LYS A 86 -5.15 9.41 22.37
CA LYS A 86 -6.55 9.61 22.75
C LYS A 86 -7.42 9.08 21.61
N PRO A 87 -8.56 8.43 21.89
CA PRO A 87 -9.40 7.79 20.86
C PRO A 87 -9.92 8.71 19.74
N LYS A 88 -9.67 10.02 19.81
CA LYS A 88 -10.17 11.03 18.86
C LYS A 88 -9.08 11.60 17.95
N ASP A 89 -7.81 11.27 18.17
CA ASP A 89 -6.72 11.83 17.39
C ASP A 89 -6.46 10.98 16.14
N PRO A 90 -6.03 11.60 15.01
CA PRO A 90 -5.64 10.85 13.83
C PRO A 90 -4.39 10.01 14.13
N ARG A 91 -4.40 8.75 13.67
CA ARG A 91 -3.34 7.78 13.97
C ARG A 91 -3.01 6.96 12.73
N PHE A 92 -1.74 6.64 12.56
CA PHE A 92 -1.26 5.68 11.58
C PHE A 92 0.02 5.03 12.11
N GLU A 93 0.01 3.72 12.26
CA GLU A 93 1.09 2.96 12.89
C GLU A 93 1.36 1.68 12.12
N ALA A 94 2.63 1.33 12.02
CA ALA A 94 3.08 0.03 11.56
C ALA A 94 3.05 -0.98 12.72
N SER A 95 2.93 -2.26 12.39
CA SER A 95 3.07 -3.36 13.36
C SER A 95 4.50 -3.50 13.87
N SER A 96 5.48 -3.03 13.10
CA SER A 96 6.90 -3.10 13.43
C SER A 96 7.66 -1.97 12.75
N ASP A 97 8.65 -1.40 13.45
CA ASP A 97 9.51 -0.34 12.94
C ASP A 97 10.66 -0.88 12.07
N ALA A 98 10.87 -2.21 12.05
CA ALA A 98 11.84 -2.89 11.21
C ALA A 98 11.31 -4.27 10.79
N VAL A 99 11.53 -4.65 9.52
CA VAL A 99 11.15 -5.96 8.98
C VAL A 99 12.17 -6.47 7.95
N GLY A 100 12.17 -7.78 7.71
CA GLY A 100 12.98 -8.37 6.65
C GLY A 100 12.44 -8.06 5.24
N PRO A 101 13.27 -8.18 4.19
CA PRO A 101 12.80 -8.02 2.82
C PRO A 101 11.72 -9.05 2.46
N GLY A 102 10.57 -8.59 1.96
CA GLY A 102 9.44 -9.45 1.60
C GLY A 102 8.58 -9.90 2.79
N GLU A 103 8.88 -9.41 4.00
CA GLU A 103 8.02 -9.60 5.15
C GLU A 103 6.78 -8.71 5.06
N ARG A 104 5.69 -9.16 5.72
CA ARG A 104 4.44 -8.39 5.79
C ARG A 104 4.57 -7.33 6.88
N ILE A 105 4.26 -6.09 6.52
CA ILE A 105 4.07 -4.99 7.46
C ILE A 105 2.59 -4.69 7.54
N GLU A 106 2.00 -4.83 8.72
CA GLU A 106 0.62 -4.43 8.94
C GLU A 106 0.57 -2.96 9.36
N PHE A 107 -0.42 -2.24 8.86
CA PHE A 107 -0.67 -0.85 9.25
C PHE A 107 -2.07 -0.73 9.81
N THR A 108 -2.19 0.00 10.91
CA THR A 108 -3.47 0.34 11.50
C THR A 108 -3.56 1.83 11.74
N GLY A 109 -4.77 2.36 11.70
CA GLY A 109 -4.95 3.78 11.90
C GLY A 109 -6.38 4.21 12.15
N ARG A 110 -6.52 5.50 12.39
CA ARG A 110 -7.79 6.17 12.61
C ARG A 110 -7.78 7.52 11.91
N ALA A 111 -8.81 7.77 11.13
CA ALA A 111 -9.14 9.02 10.47
C ALA A 111 -10.48 9.52 11.06
N PRO A 112 -10.46 10.20 12.22
CA PRO A 112 -11.67 10.53 12.97
C PRO A 112 -12.62 11.47 12.22
N GLU A 113 -12.11 12.23 11.25
CA GLU A 113 -12.89 13.11 10.38
C GLU A 113 -13.59 12.37 9.22
N LEU A 114 -13.18 11.13 8.93
CA LEU A 114 -13.74 10.33 7.85
C LEU A 114 -14.83 9.38 8.37
N GLY A 115 -15.90 9.26 7.58
CA GLY A 115 -16.94 8.26 7.77
C GLY A 115 -16.48 6.86 7.37
N ALA A 116 -17.40 5.89 7.40
CA ALA A 116 -17.13 4.56 6.83
C ALA A 116 -17.18 4.61 5.30
N GLY A 117 -16.35 3.82 4.63
CA GLY A 117 -16.34 3.68 3.17
C GLY A 117 -15.43 4.67 2.43
N SER A 118 -14.71 5.54 3.14
CA SER A 118 -13.68 6.39 2.53
C SER A 118 -12.49 5.54 2.08
N THR A 119 -11.96 5.85 0.91
CA THR A 119 -10.78 5.17 0.35
C THR A 119 -9.55 6.01 0.63
N LEU A 120 -8.57 5.38 1.26
CA LEU A 120 -7.30 5.98 1.65
C LEU A 120 -6.18 5.39 0.82
N GLN A 121 -5.46 6.24 0.10
CA GLN A 121 -4.28 5.90 -0.68
C GLN A 121 -3.06 5.81 0.24
N VAL A 122 -2.36 4.68 0.24
CA VAL A 122 -1.08 4.56 0.93
C VAL A 122 -0.03 5.30 0.11
N GLN A 123 0.74 6.16 0.76
CA GLN A 123 1.90 6.81 0.18
C GLN A 123 3.15 6.38 0.93
N ARG A 124 4.26 6.35 0.19
CA ARG A 124 5.59 6.13 0.75
C ARG A 124 6.53 7.26 0.35
N ARG A 125 7.56 7.48 1.16
CA ARG A 125 8.76 8.24 0.77
C ARG A 125 10.00 7.56 1.32
N GLU A 126 11.12 7.83 0.68
CA GLU A 126 12.43 7.39 1.14
C GLU A 126 13.04 8.46 2.06
N GLY A 127 13.32 8.09 3.31
CA GLY A 127 13.78 9.04 4.32
C GLY A 127 12.81 10.21 4.61
N GLN A 128 13.29 11.24 5.30
CA GLN A 128 12.48 12.37 5.74
C GLN A 128 12.33 13.47 4.67
N ASP A 129 13.30 13.57 3.75
CA ASP A 129 13.36 14.60 2.71
C ASP A 129 12.89 14.10 1.33
N GLY A 130 12.54 12.81 1.23
CA GLY A 130 12.03 12.23 -0.01
C GLY A 130 10.64 12.74 -0.39
N GLU A 131 10.34 12.68 -1.69
CA GLU A 131 9.01 12.98 -2.21
C GLU A 131 8.03 11.86 -1.87
N TRP A 132 6.80 12.25 -1.53
CA TRP A 132 5.71 11.31 -1.32
C TRP A 132 5.23 10.77 -2.67
N GLY A 133 5.32 9.45 -2.84
CA GLY A 133 4.78 8.73 -3.98
C GLY A 133 3.69 7.76 -3.57
N ASP A 134 2.74 7.52 -4.46
CA ASP A 134 1.69 6.53 -4.23
C ASP A 134 2.28 5.11 -4.22
N PHE A 135 1.90 4.36 -3.19
CA PHE A 135 2.15 2.93 -3.10
C PHE A 135 0.90 2.18 -3.58
N PRO A 136 0.99 1.08 -4.34
CA PRO A 136 -0.18 0.44 -4.97
C PRO A 136 -1.05 -0.37 -3.99
N VAL A 137 -1.38 0.23 -2.84
CA VAL A 137 -2.26 -0.30 -1.79
C VAL A 137 -3.17 0.82 -1.31
N THR A 138 -4.43 0.48 -1.10
CA THR A 138 -5.43 1.36 -0.50
C THR A 138 -5.95 0.74 0.79
N ALA A 139 -6.41 1.57 1.71
CA ALA A 139 -7.19 1.16 2.87
C ALA A 139 -8.62 1.71 2.76
N THR A 140 -9.57 1.03 3.40
CA THR A 140 -10.95 1.51 3.47
C THR A 140 -11.32 1.77 4.92
N THR A 141 -11.88 2.94 5.20
CA THR A 141 -12.32 3.28 6.55
C THR A 141 -13.59 2.51 6.93
N ARG A 142 -13.65 2.11 8.20
CA ARG A 142 -14.80 1.49 8.85
C ARG A 142 -15.52 2.54 9.70
N LYS A 143 -16.63 2.12 10.33
CA LYS A 143 -17.37 2.97 11.26
C LYS A 143 -16.44 3.51 12.35
N GLY A 144 -16.47 4.83 12.55
CA GLY A 144 -15.58 5.51 13.50
C GLY A 144 -14.19 5.84 12.92
N GLY A 145 -14.04 5.80 11.59
CA GLY A 145 -12.83 6.24 10.90
C GLY A 145 -11.64 5.29 11.04
N THR A 146 -11.84 4.08 11.57
CA THR A 146 -10.74 3.12 11.73
C THR A 146 -10.42 2.42 10.42
N PHE A 147 -9.16 2.10 10.19
CA PHE A 147 -8.74 1.36 9.01
C PHE A 147 -7.55 0.47 9.35
N SER A 148 -7.37 -0.57 8.53
CA SER A 148 -6.18 -1.42 8.54
C SER A 148 -5.84 -1.81 7.11
N THR A 149 -4.55 -2.01 6.86
CA THR A 149 -4.02 -2.51 5.60
C THR A 149 -2.70 -3.23 5.86
N TRP A 150 -2.13 -3.84 4.84
CA TRP A 150 -0.80 -4.43 4.93
C TRP A 150 -0.07 -4.27 3.60
N ILE A 151 1.25 -4.27 3.67
CA ILE A 151 2.11 -4.25 2.48
C ILE A 151 3.15 -5.37 2.59
N VAL A 152 3.64 -5.82 1.44
CA VAL A 152 4.82 -6.70 1.34
C VAL A 152 5.73 -6.08 0.29
N THR A 153 7.00 -5.91 0.62
CA THR A 153 7.99 -5.34 -0.31
C THR A 153 9.38 -5.86 0.04
N SER A 154 10.17 -6.20 -0.99
CA SER A 154 11.57 -6.59 -0.83
C SER A 154 12.55 -5.43 -1.04
N ARG A 155 12.02 -4.21 -1.27
CA ARG A 155 12.84 -3.01 -1.42
C ARG A 155 13.36 -2.58 -0.05
N THR A 156 14.66 -2.71 0.15
CA THR A 156 15.34 -2.35 1.40
C THR A 156 15.49 -0.83 1.55
N GLY A 157 15.77 -0.38 2.78
CA GLY A 157 16.00 1.02 3.15
C GLY A 157 15.03 1.54 4.22
N SER A 158 15.18 2.82 4.54
CA SER A 158 14.34 3.53 5.51
C SER A 158 13.17 4.20 4.80
N TRP A 159 11.97 3.70 5.06
CA TRP A 159 10.74 4.16 4.41
C TRP A 159 9.83 4.85 5.41
N GLU A 160 9.18 5.92 4.98
CA GLU A 160 8.06 6.48 5.70
C GLU A 160 6.78 6.25 4.93
N PHE A 161 5.75 5.79 5.64
CA PHE A 161 4.44 5.50 5.12
C PHE A 161 3.41 6.44 5.72
N ARG A 162 2.42 6.85 4.92
CA ARG A 162 1.24 7.56 5.40
C ARG A 162 0.04 7.15 4.56
N VAL A 163 -1.14 7.58 4.97
CA VAL A 163 -2.35 7.49 4.15
C VAL A 163 -2.95 8.86 3.89
N VAL A 164 -3.48 9.03 2.68
CA VAL A 164 -4.17 10.25 2.24
C VAL A 164 -5.47 9.90 1.54
N GLY A 165 -6.49 10.74 1.67
CA GLY A 165 -7.77 10.54 0.96
C GLY A 165 -8.88 11.42 1.51
N ASP A 166 -9.81 11.84 0.66
CA ASP A 166 -10.95 12.69 1.04
C ASP A 166 -10.58 13.96 1.83
N GLY A 167 -9.40 14.54 1.56
CA GLY A 167 -8.88 15.72 2.26
C GLY A 167 -8.14 15.44 3.57
N PHE A 168 -8.14 14.19 4.05
CA PHE A 168 -7.37 13.73 5.21
C PHE A 168 -5.92 13.40 4.83
N THR A 169 -5.01 13.66 5.75
CA THR A 169 -3.63 13.15 5.73
C THR A 169 -3.28 12.64 7.13
N SER A 170 -2.84 11.39 7.21
CA SER A 170 -2.40 10.81 8.48
C SER A 170 -1.00 11.30 8.89
N PRO A 171 -0.64 11.13 10.17
CA PRO A 171 0.77 11.06 10.58
C PRO A 171 1.51 9.98 9.77
N SER A 172 2.84 10.09 9.71
CA SER A 172 3.70 9.11 9.05
C SER A 172 4.24 8.07 10.04
N ALA A 173 4.36 6.82 9.59
CA ALA A 173 5.05 5.74 10.29
C ALA A 173 6.34 5.41 9.56
N ARG A 174 7.46 5.33 10.28
CA ARG A 174 8.76 4.93 9.72
C ARG A 174 8.95 3.42 9.86
N VAL A 175 9.45 2.79 8.82
CA VAL A 175 9.78 1.35 8.80
C VAL A 175 11.11 1.14 8.08
N GLU A 176 12.04 0.46 8.75
CA GLU A 176 13.29 0.00 8.17
C GLU A 176 13.10 -1.38 7.52
N ILE A 177 13.61 -1.55 6.31
CA ILE A 177 13.53 -2.83 5.59
C ILE A 177 14.95 -3.27 5.24
N GLY A 178 15.44 -4.35 5.82
CA GLY A 178 16.86 -4.73 5.70
C GLY A 178 17.18 -6.12 6.20
#